data_AF-A0A537TK88-F1
#
_entry.id   AF-A0A537TK88-F1
#
_cell.length_a   1.000
_cell.length_b   1.000
_cell.length_c   1.000
_cell.angle_alpha   90.00
_cell.angle_beta   90.00
_cell.angle_gamma   90.00
#
_symmetry.space_group_name_H-M   'P 1'
#
loop_
_entity.id
_entity.type
_entity.pdbx_description
1 polymer ?
#
loop_
_entity_poly.entity_id
_entity_poly.type
_entity_poly.pdbx_seq_one_letter_code
_entity_poly.pdbx_strand_id
1 'polypeptide(L)'
;MQSQHIVENRILRQLSADELKSIQPWLVPMQLEPNTVLHEQGAEIDHIYFPLSGMISLLAVMQSGDAIETGIVGAEGVLGGDAAINGHLSGQATVQMNGAALMMPKRRFVDAYHAHPHLRDLVSRYQSILLMQAQQNAACHALHSVRNRLCRWLLQSQDMIGSDTFTLTPANAIRSSAQRRTT
;
A
#
# COMPACT_ATOMS: atom_id res chain seq x y z
N MET A 1 11.48 7.58 22.43
CA MET A 1 11.81 6.55 21.41
C MET A 1 10.77 6.38 20.30
N GLN A 2 9.53 6.90 20.41
CA GLN A 2 8.52 6.77 19.33
C GLN A 2 8.71 7.73 18.13
N SER A 3 9.46 8.83 18.30
CA SER A 3 9.59 9.86 17.25
C SER A 3 10.47 9.48 16.06
N GLN A 4 11.32 8.45 16.18
CA GLN A 4 12.30 8.12 15.13
C GLN A 4 11.69 7.31 13.96
N HIS A 5 10.67 6.49 14.23
CA HIS A 5 10.07 5.61 13.22
C HIS A 5 9.00 6.31 12.35
N ILE A 6 8.35 7.36 12.84
CA ILE A 6 7.32 8.11 12.10
C ILE A 6 7.88 8.78 10.83
N VAL A 7 9.18 9.11 10.84
CA VAL A 7 9.84 9.95 9.83
C VAL A 7 10.00 9.24 8.48
N GLU A 8 9.91 7.91 8.44
CA GLU A 8 10.12 7.13 7.22
C GLU A 8 8.91 7.20 6.27
N ASN A 9 7.68 7.33 6.80
CA ASN A 9 6.50 7.46 5.96
C ASN A 9 6.39 8.87 5.37
N ARG A 10 6.32 8.99 4.05
CA ARG A 10 6.35 10.28 3.35
C ARG A 10 5.13 11.15 3.60
N ILE A 11 3.96 10.57 3.86
CA ILE A 11 2.75 11.33 4.20
C ILE A 11 2.91 11.89 5.62
N LEU A 12 3.26 11.05 6.59
CA LEU A 12 3.45 11.48 7.98
C LEU A 12 4.57 12.52 8.12
N ARG A 13 5.65 12.39 7.35
CA ARG A 13 6.78 13.34 7.33
C ARG A 13 6.41 14.73 6.80
N GLN A 14 5.35 14.83 5.98
CA GLN A 14 4.90 16.11 5.45
C GLN A 14 3.96 16.85 6.39
N LEU A 15 3.40 16.18 7.40
CA LEU A 15 2.54 16.85 8.38
C LEU A 15 3.32 17.88 9.20
N SER A 16 2.66 18.97 9.54
CA SER A 16 3.17 19.92 10.53
C SER A 16 3.30 19.26 11.90
N ALA A 17 4.09 19.88 12.79
CA ALA A 17 4.29 19.36 14.14
C ALA A 17 2.97 19.20 14.92
N ASP A 18 2.04 20.15 14.76
CA ASP A 18 0.74 20.13 15.44
C ASP A 18 -0.19 19.04 14.88
N GLU A 19 -0.24 18.88 13.56
CA GLU A 19 -0.98 17.81 12.90
C GLU A 19 -0.47 16.44 13.35
N LEU A 20 0.86 16.24 13.31
CA LEU A 20 1.45 14.98 13.71
C LEU A 20 1.18 14.68 15.20
N LYS A 21 1.34 15.68 16.07
CA LYS A 21 1.06 15.54 17.51
C LYS A 21 -0.40 15.17 17.78
N SER A 22 -1.33 15.65 16.96
CA SER A 22 -2.76 15.32 17.11
C SER A 22 -3.08 13.85 16.79
N ILE A 23 -2.36 13.23 15.86
CA ILE A 23 -2.59 11.84 15.44
C ILE A 23 -1.68 10.83 16.13
N GLN A 24 -0.51 11.26 16.60
CA GLN A 24 0.52 10.41 17.21
C GLN A 24 0.00 9.49 18.33
N PRO A 25 -0.91 9.90 19.24
CA PRO A 25 -1.44 9.02 20.28
C PRO A 25 -2.21 7.80 19.75
N TRP A 26 -2.63 7.83 18.49
CA TRP A 26 -3.40 6.77 17.83
C TRP A 26 -2.58 5.91 16.88
N LEU A 27 -1.29 6.24 16.69
CA LEU A 27 -0.37 5.48 15.85
C LEU A 27 0.25 4.34 16.66
N VAL A 28 -0.07 3.11 16.27
CA VAL A 28 0.43 1.88 16.90
C VAL A 28 1.44 1.22 15.97
N PRO A 29 2.69 0.98 16.40
CA PRO A 29 3.67 0.23 15.60
C PRO A 29 3.19 -1.21 15.35
N MET A 30 3.43 -1.69 14.14
CA MET A 30 3.19 -3.08 13.77
C MET A 30 4.26 -3.59 12.81
N GLN A 31 4.46 -4.90 12.80
CA GLN A 31 5.29 -5.55 11.79
C GLN A 31 4.45 -5.98 10.59
N LEU A 32 5.01 -5.78 9.40
CA LEU A 32 4.48 -6.31 8.16
C LEU A 32 5.13 -7.67 7.94
N GLU A 33 4.38 -8.74 8.20
CA GLU A 33 4.82 -10.11 7.96
C GLU A 33 4.35 -10.61 6.58
N PRO A 34 5.23 -11.14 5.71
CA PRO A 34 4.85 -11.57 4.37
C PRO A 34 3.68 -12.54 4.35
N ASN A 35 2.81 -12.39 3.34
CA ASN A 35 1.54 -13.12 3.16
C ASN A 35 0.45 -12.82 4.18
N THR A 36 0.64 -11.86 5.09
CA THR A 36 -0.45 -11.39 5.97
C THR A 36 -1.45 -10.57 5.14
N VAL A 37 -2.72 -10.97 5.18
CA VAL A 37 -3.81 -10.19 4.58
C VAL A 37 -4.18 -9.07 5.55
N LEU A 38 -4.02 -7.82 5.12
CA LEU A 38 -4.38 -6.62 5.89
C LEU A 38 -5.81 -6.16 5.63
N HIS A 39 -6.35 -6.53 4.46
CA HIS A 39 -7.72 -6.24 4.08
C HIS A 39 -8.23 -7.29 3.10
N GLU A 40 -9.40 -7.87 3.39
CA GLU A 40 -10.08 -8.81 2.49
C GLU A 40 -10.99 -8.08 1.50
N GLN A 41 -11.12 -8.62 0.29
CA GLN A 41 -12.01 -8.03 -0.71
C GLN A 41 -13.46 -7.99 -0.21
N GLY A 42 -14.05 -6.79 -0.23
CA GLY A 42 -15.44 -6.59 0.19
C GLY A 42 -15.65 -6.47 1.70
N ALA A 43 -14.59 -6.57 2.51
CA ALA A 43 -14.66 -6.25 3.93
C ALA A 43 -14.77 -4.74 4.14
N GLU A 44 -15.20 -4.33 5.33
CA GLU A 44 -15.04 -2.95 5.77
C GLU A 44 -13.57 -2.69 6.17
N ILE A 45 -13.13 -1.44 6.05
CA ILE A 45 -11.84 -1.03 6.61
C ILE A 45 -12.02 -0.65 8.06
N ASP A 46 -11.23 -1.26 8.93
CA ASP A 46 -11.16 -0.91 10.35
C ASP A 46 -9.91 -0.10 10.69
N HIS A 47 -8.86 -0.24 9.89
CA HIS A 47 -7.52 0.29 10.19
C HIS A 47 -6.87 0.92 8.96
N ILE A 48 -6.09 1.97 9.22
CA ILE A 48 -5.25 2.66 8.25
C ILE A 48 -3.81 2.31 8.53
N TYR A 49 -3.06 2.01 7.48
CA TYR A 49 -1.67 1.60 7.60
C TYR A 49 -0.74 2.56 6.87
N PHE A 50 0.27 3.04 7.58
CA PHE A 50 1.34 3.88 7.07
C PHE A 50 2.62 3.05 7.08
N PRO A 51 3.02 2.42 5.96
CA PRO A 51 4.26 1.68 5.92
C PRO A 51 5.45 2.59 6.20
N LEU A 52 6.43 2.06 6.91
CA LEU A 52 7.72 2.68 7.20
C LEU A 52 8.82 1.99 6.39
N SER A 53 8.64 0.70 6.11
CA SER A 53 9.46 -0.11 5.22
C SER A 53 8.65 -1.32 4.75
N GLY A 54 9.19 -2.09 3.81
CA GLY A 54 8.49 -3.23 3.24
C GLY A 54 7.47 -2.81 2.18
N MET A 55 6.61 -3.76 1.81
CA MET A 55 5.75 -3.60 0.64
C MET A 55 4.41 -4.28 0.83
N ILE A 56 3.32 -3.58 0.56
CA ILE A 56 1.96 -4.11 0.55
C ILE A 56 1.45 -4.13 -0.89
N SER A 57 0.96 -5.28 -1.35
CA SER A 57 0.36 -5.45 -2.68
C SER A 57 -1.15 -5.26 -2.61
N LEU A 58 -1.70 -4.53 -3.58
CA LEU A 58 -3.13 -4.39 -3.82
C LEU A 58 -3.52 -5.33 -4.94
N LEU A 59 -4.52 -6.19 -4.70
CA LEU A 59 -4.87 -7.29 -5.57
C LEU A 59 -6.34 -7.20 -5.98
N ALA A 60 -6.60 -7.18 -7.27
CA ALA A 60 -7.93 -7.48 -7.79
C ALA A 60 -8.09 -9.00 -7.86
N VAL A 61 -8.94 -9.54 -6.99
CA VAL A 61 -9.30 -10.95 -6.96
C VAL A 61 -10.56 -11.16 -7.81
N MET A 62 -10.46 -12.08 -8.76
CA MET A 62 -11.53 -12.45 -9.70
C MET A 62 -12.37 -13.60 -9.13
N GLN A 63 -13.59 -13.78 -9.65
CA GLN A 63 -14.47 -14.89 -9.27
C GLN A 63 -13.84 -16.28 -9.53
N SER A 64 -12.90 -16.38 -10.49
CA SER A 64 -12.14 -17.60 -10.76
C SER A 64 -11.15 -17.97 -9.65
N GLY A 65 -10.89 -17.06 -8.70
CA GLY A 65 -9.82 -17.18 -7.71
C GLY A 65 -8.47 -16.66 -8.21
N ASP A 66 -8.37 -16.23 -9.48
CA ASP A 66 -7.18 -15.55 -9.97
C ASP A 66 -7.06 -14.16 -9.32
N ALA A 67 -5.85 -13.78 -8.94
CA ALA A 67 -5.56 -12.47 -8.37
C ALA A 67 -4.51 -11.76 -9.21
N ILE A 68 -4.77 -10.49 -9.51
CA ILE A 68 -3.88 -9.63 -10.29
C ILE A 68 -3.47 -8.44 -9.42
N GLU A 69 -2.17 -8.18 -9.33
CA GLU A 69 -1.68 -6.97 -8.68
C GLU A 69 -2.09 -5.73 -9.48
N THR A 70 -2.78 -4.81 -8.80
CA THR A 70 -3.24 -3.54 -9.37
C THR A 70 -2.41 -2.37 -8.89
N GLY A 71 -1.76 -2.48 -7.73
CA GLY A 71 -0.90 -1.43 -7.20
C GLY A 71 -0.09 -1.89 -6.01
N ILE A 72 0.81 -1.03 -5.56
CA ILE A 72 1.71 -1.29 -4.45
C ILE A 72 1.70 -0.07 -3.52
N VAL A 73 1.69 -0.33 -2.22
CA VAL A 73 1.81 0.67 -1.15
C VAL A 73 3.10 0.41 -0.37
N GLY A 74 4.01 1.38 -0.40
CA GLY A 74 5.24 1.41 0.39
C GLY A 74 5.28 2.59 1.35
N ALA A 75 6.50 2.98 1.78
CA ALA A 75 6.71 4.07 2.72
C ALA A 75 6.32 5.45 2.17
N GLU A 76 6.12 5.57 0.86
CA GLU A 76 5.65 6.79 0.22
C GLU A 76 4.17 7.09 0.46
N GLY A 77 3.41 6.13 1.01
CA GLY A 77 1.96 6.10 0.90
C GLY A 77 1.19 5.72 2.16
N VAL A 78 -0.09 5.37 1.95
CA VAL A 78 -1.02 4.92 2.99
C VAL A 78 -2.01 3.90 2.42
N LEU A 79 -2.24 2.80 3.14
CA LEU A 79 -3.31 1.85 2.85
C LEU A 79 -4.58 2.22 3.61
N GLY A 80 -5.72 2.21 2.91
CA GLY A 80 -7.05 2.42 3.49
C GLY A 80 -7.46 3.88 3.65
N GLY A 81 -6.58 4.85 3.38
CA GLY A 81 -6.84 6.27 3.61
C GLY A 81 -8.06 6.80 2.86
N ASP A 82 -8.16 6.55 1.56
CA ASP A 82 -9.34 6.95 0.78
C ASP A 82 -10.61 6.22 1.20
N ALA A 83 -10.51 4.90 1.29
CA ALA A 83 -11.68 4.07 1.52
C ALA A 83 -12.24 4.29 2.94
N ALA A 84 -11.43 4.69 3.92
CA ALA A 84 -11.96 5.19 5.20
C ALA A 84 -12.96 6.37 5.06
N ILE A 85 -12.82 7.18 4.01
CA ILE A 85 -13.68 8.35 3.73
C ILE A 85 -14.78 8.00 2.74
N ASN A 86 -14.44 7.32 1.65
CA ASN A 86 -15.30 7.13 0.49
C ASN A 86 -15.89 5.70 0.36
N GLY A 87 -15.54 4.78 1.27
CA GLY A 87 -16.18 3.46 1.38
C GLY A 87 -15.20 2.27 1.36
N HIS A 88 -15.24 1.47 0.30
CA HIS A 88 -14.58 0.17 0.29
C HIS A 88 -13.24 0.23 -0.45
N LEU A 89 -12.23 -0.48 0.04
CA LEU A 89 -11.05 -0.76 -0.75
C LEU A 89 -11.45 -1.72 -1.88
N SER A 90 -11.10 -1.38 -3.12
CA SER A 90 -11.31 -2.31 -4.22
C SER A 90 -10.24 -3.39 -4.20
N GLY A 91 -10.60 -4.60 -3.77
CA GLY A 91 -9.72 -5.77 -3.78
C GLY A 91 -9.15 -6.16 -2.42
N GLN A 92 -8.18 -7.06 -2.44
CA GLN A 92 -7.45 -7.54 -1.25
C GLN A 92 -6.15 -6.75 -1.08
N ALA A 93 -5.73 -6.47 0.15
CA ALA A 93 -4.41 -5.93 0.46
C ALA A 93 -3.60 -6.94 1.27
N THR A 94 -2.42 -7.29 0.77
CA THR A 94 -1.58 -8.35 1.37
C THR A 94 -0.13 -7.89 1.48
N VAL A 95 0.50 -8.17 2.61
CA VAL A 95 1.92 -7.90 2.80
C VAL A 95 2.73 -8.77 1.85
N GLN A 96 3.50 -8.12 1.00
CA GLN A 96 4.29 -8.73 -0.06
C GLN A 96 5.77 -8.87 0.36
N MET A 97 6.28 -7.87 1.06
CA MET A 97 7.63 -7.86 1.61
C MET A 97 7.60 -7.43 3.06
N ASN A 98 8.44 -8.06 3.86
CA ASN A 98 8.50 -7.79 5.28
C ASN A 98 8.95 -6.35 5.54
N GLY A 99 8.50 -5.79 6.66
CA GLY A 99 8.83 -4.41 7.02
C GLY A 99 8.10 -3.98 8.28
N ALA A 100 7.99 -2.68 8.47
CA ALA A 100 7.28 -2.07 9.59
C ALA A 100 6.23 -1.08 9.08
N ALA A 101 5.17 -0.91 9.86
CA ALA A 101 4.15 0.10 9.61
C ALA A 101 3.67 0.75 10.92
N LEU A 102 3.00 1.89 10.78
CA LEU A 102 2.16 2.44 11.83
C LEU A 102 0.70 2.21 11.45
N MET A 103 -0.06 1.66 12.38
CA MET A 103 -1.49 1.41 12.25
C MET A 103 -2.27 2.46 13.03
N MET A 104 -3.39 2.93 12.46
CA MET A 104 -4.31 3.85 13.11
C MET A 104 -5.75 3.33 12.96
N PRO A 105 -6.59 3.39 14.01
CA PRO A 105 -8.02 3.09 13.87
C PRO A 105 -8.70 4.01 12.86
N LYS A 106 -9.53 3.47 11.96
CA LYS A 106 -10.26 4.22 10.92
C LYS A 106 -10.93 5.47 11.47
N ARG A 107 -11.66 5.35 12.59
CA ARG A 107 -12.37 6.48 13.19
C ARG A 107 -11.44 7.65 13.51
N ARG A 108 -10.24 7.37 14.06
CA ARG A 108 -9.26 8.41 14.40
C ARG A 108 -8.65 9.04 13.16
N PHE A 109 -8.45 8.27 12.11
CA PHE A 109 -8.04 8.79 10.82
C PHE A 109 -9.10 9.70 10.21
N VAL A 110 -10.37 9.30 10.23
CA VAL A 110 -11.50 10.11 9.74
C VAL A 110 -11.58 11.44 10.49
N ASP A 111 -11.50 11.41 11.83
CA ASP A 111 -11.46 12.62 12.67
C ASP A 111 -10.31 13.56 12.22
N ALA A 112 -9.11 13.01 12.03
CA ALA A 112 -7.94 13.78 11.60
C ALA A 112 -8.03 14.30 10.16
N TYR A 113 -8.58 13.50 9.24
CA TYR A 113 -8.77 13.86 7.84
C TYR A 113 -9.71 15.06 7.69
N HIS A 114 -10.75 15.14 8.51
CA HIS A 114 -11.67 16.28 8.53
C HIS A 114 -11.11 17.50 9.26
N ALA A 115 -10.30 17.29 10.31
CA ALA A 115 -9.68 18.36 11.06
C ALA A 115 -8.56 19.07 10.28
N HIS A 116 -7.82 18.33 9.44
CA HIS A 116 -6.57 18.79 8.83
C HIS A 116 -6.63 18.77 7.30
N PRO A 117 -6.88 19.93 6.65
CA PRO A 117 -6.98 20.01 5.18
C PRO A 117 -5.71 19.55 4.44
N HIS A 118 -4.54 19.69 5.06
CA HIS A 118 -3.26 19.28 4.47
C HIS A 118 -3.12 17.75 4.43
N LEU A 119 -3.46 17.05 5.51
CA LEU A 119 -3.52 15.58 5.50
C LEU A 119 -4.45 15.07 4.39
N ARG A 120 -5.62 15.70 4.23
CA ARG A 120 -6.56 15.39 3.16
C ARG A 120 -5.93 15.56 1.76
N ASP A 121 -5.24 16.67 1.51
CA ASP A 121 -4.56 16.91 0.24
C ASP A 121 -3.47 15.87 -0.04
N LEU A 122 -2.67 15.51 0.96
CA LEU A 122 -1.65 14.47 0.84
C LEU A 122 -2.25 13.10 0.48
N VAL A 123 -3.35 12.71 1.14
CA VAL A 123 -4.06 11.46 0.86
C VAL A 123 -4.66 11.46 -0.54
N SER A 124 -5.29 12.57 -0.96
CA SER A 124 -5.87 12.69 -2.31
C SER A 124 -4.81 12.61 -3.41
N ARG A 125 -3.66 13.27 -3.22
CA ARG A 125 -2.52 13.15 -4.16
C ARG A 125 -2.01 11.71 -4.24
N TYR A 126 -1.94 11.01 -3.10
CA TYR A 126 -1.51 9.62 -3.09
C TYR A 126 -2.49 8.69 -3.81
N GLN A 127 -3.80 8.94 -3.73
CA GLN A 127 -4.77 8.20 -4.54
C GLN A 127 -4.55 8.34 -6.03
N SER A 128 -4.25 9.56 -6.50
CA SER A 128 -3.92 9.79 -7.92
C SER A 128 -2.71 8.96 -8.34
N ILE A 129 -1.72 8.79 -7.45
CA ILE A 129 -0.56 7.91 -7.70
C ILE A 129 -1.01 6.46 -7.81
N LEU A 130 -1.85 5.96 -6.90
CA LEU A 130 -2.38 4.59 -6.99
C LEU A 130 -3.21 4.35 -8.26
N LEU A 131 -4.01 5.33 -8.68
CA LEU A 131 -4.76 5.26 -9.93
C LEU A 131 -3.83 5.17 -11.16
N MET A 132 -2.78 5.99 -11.21
CA MET A 132 -1.77 5.93 -12.26
C MET A 132 -1.06 4.56 -12.29
N GLN A 133 -0.73 4.00 -11.11
CA GLN A 133 -0.17 2.65 -11.02
C GLN A 133 -1.14 1.60 -11.59
N ALA A 134 -2.42 1.65 -11.21
CA ALA A 134 -3.44 0.72 -11.70
C ALA A 134 -3.62 0.79 -13.22
N GLN A 135 -3.66 1.99 -13.78
CA GLN A 135 -3.74 2.20 -15.24
C GLN A 135 -2.49 1.65 -15.95
N GLN A 136 -1.30 1.91 -15.42
CA GLN A 136 -0.05 1.41 -15.98
C GLN A 136 0.02 -0.12 -15.91
N ASN A 137 -0.39 -0.71 -14.79
CA ASN A 137 -0.42 -2.15 -14.59
C ASN A 137 -1.40 -2.83 -15.54
N ALA A 138 -2.61 -2.26 -15.72
CA ALA A 138 -3.58 -2.74 -16.71
C ALA A 138 -3.01 -2.72 -18.14
N ALA A 139 -2.39 -1.60 -18.55
CA ALA A 139 -1.76 -1.49 -19.86
C ALA A 139 -0.63 -2.52 -20.04
N CYS A 140 0.20 -2.71 -19.01
CA CYS A 140 1.29 -3.68 -19.04
C CYS A 140 0.79 -5.12 -19.09
N HIS A 141 -0.31 -5.44 -18.41
CA HIS A 141 -0.94 -6.76 -18.46
C HIS A 141 -1.53 -7.07 -19.83
N ALA A 142 -2.03 -6.05 -20.53
CA ALA A 142 -2.56 -6.18 -21.88
C ALA A 142 -1.47 -6.25 -22.96
N LEU A 143 -0.38 -5.49 -22.83
CA LEU A 143 0.56 -5.23 -23.93
C LEU A 143 1.92 -5.92 -23.78
N HIS A 144 2.33 -6.32 -22.58
CA HIS A 144 3.69 -6.80 -22.34
C HIS A 144 3.74 -8.26 -21.89
N SER A 145 4.82 -8.95 -22.27
CA SER A 145 5.11 -10.30 -21.80
C SER A 145 5.36 -10.36 -20.29
N VAL A 146 5.15 -11.53 -19.70
CA VAL A 146 5.45 -11.80 -18.28
C VAL A 146 6.86 -11.36 -17.90
N ARG A 147 7.87 -11.64 -18.74
CA ARG A 147 9.26 -11.25 -18.50
C ARG A 147 9.43 -9.74 -18.35
N ASN A 148 8.84 -8.96 -19.24
CA ASN A 148 8.96 -7.50 -19.21
C ASN A 148 8.26 -6.91 -17.98
N ARG A 149 7.16 -7.51 -17.54
CA ARG A 149 6.46 -7.12 -16.32
C ARG A 149 7.27 -7.44 -15.08
N LEU A 150 7.87 -8.63 -15.02
CA LEU A 150 8.77 -9.01 -13.94
C LEU A 150 9.94 -8.02 -13.84
N CYS A 151 10.62 -7.68 -14.94
CA CYS A 151 11.71 -6.70 -14.90
C CYS A 151 11.26 -5.34 -14.35
N ARG A 152 10.09 -4.84 -14.75
CA ARG A 152 9.54 -3.58 -14.21
C ARG A 152 9.26 -3.71 -12.71
N TRP A 153 8.63 -4.80 -12.28
CA TRP A 153 8.32 -5.03 -10.88
C TRP A 153 9.59 -5.12 -10.02
N LEU A 154 10.66 -5.74 -10.54
CA LEU A 154 11.96 -5.80 -9.86
C LEU A 154 12.54 -4.40 -9.65
N LEU A 155 12.53 -3.56 -10.69
CA LEU A 155 13.01 -2.18 -10.61
C LEU A 155 12.16 -1.35 -9.64
N GLN A 156 10.83 -1.46 -9.72
CA GLN A 156 9.92 -0.76 -8.81
C GLN A 156 10.12 -1.19 -7.35
N SER A 157 10.33 -2.49 -7.12
CA SER A 157 10.62 -3.02 -5.79
C SER A 157 11.95 -2.49 -5.25
N GLN A 158 12.99 -2.44 -6.10
CA GLN A 158 14.29 -1.87 -5.75
C GLN A 158 14.15 -0.39 -5.34
N ASP A 159 13.41 0.40 -6.13
CA ASP A 159 13.15 1.82 -5.85
C ASP A 159 12.40 2.02 -4.53
N MET A 160 11.45 1.13 -4.19
CA MET A 160 10.66 1.22 -2.95
C MET A 160 11.40 0.77 -1.70
N ILE A 161 12.24 -0.26 -1.80
CA ILE A 161 12.98 -0.80 -0.64
C ILE A 161 14.22 0.05 -0.36
N GLY A 162 14.70 0.82 -1.36
CA GLY A 162 15.93 1.60 -1.23
C GLY A 162 17.18 0.72 -1.07
N SER A 163 17.12 -0.53 -1.54
CA SER A 163 18.18 -1.53 -1.45
C SER A 163 18.33 -2.24 -2.78
N ASP A 164 19.59 -2.45 -3.20
CA ASP A 164 19.94 -3.23 -4.39
C ASP A 164 19.73 -4.75 -4.21
N THR A 165 19.39 -5.18 -2.99
CA THR A 165 19.16 -6.59 -2.66
C THR A 165 17.84 -6.76 -1.91
N PHE A 166 17.03 -7.69 -2.40
CA PHE A 166 15.84 -8.18 -1.70
C PHE A 166 15.60 -9.66 -2.05
N THR A 167 14.94 -10.38 -1.15
CA THR A 167 14.69 -11.80 -1.35
C THR A 167 13.48 -12.00 -2.26
N LEU A 168 13.71 -12.57 -3.44
CA LEU A 168 12.66 -13.05 -4.33
C LEU A 168 12.20 -14.45 -3.89
N THR A 169 10.98 -14.54 -3.39
CA THR A 169 10.30 -15.83 -3.21
C THR A 169 9.51 -16.19 -4.47
N PRO A 170 9.26 -17.48 -4.75
CA PRO A 170 8.38 -17.89 -5.85
C PRO A 170 6.98 -17.26 -5.75
N ALA A 171 6.44 -17.12 -4.55
CA ALA A 171 5.17 -16.45 -4.31
C ALA A 171 5.20 -14.97 -4.77
N ASN A 172 6.32 -14.29 -4.56
CA ASN A 172 6.47 -12.90 -4.96
C ASN A 172 6.66 -12.74 -6.47
N ALA A 173 7.42 -13.64 -7.09
CA ALA A 173 7.58 -13.70 -8.54
C ALA A 173 6.24 -14.04 -9.25
N ILE A 174 5.42 -14.93 -8.69
CA ILE A 174 4.12 -15.31 -9.28
C ILE A 174 3.12 -14.14 -9.23
N ARG A 175 3.03 -13.40 -8.12
CA ARG A 175 2.12 -12.24 -8.02
C ARG A 175 2.49 -11.11 -8.99
N SER A 176 3.78 -10.85 -9.19
CA SER A 176 4.28 -9.90 -10.19
C SER A 176 4.07 -10.33 -11.66
N SER A 177 3.85 -11.63 -11.89
CA SER A 177 3.68 -12.22 -13.22
C SER A 177 2.25 -12.60 -13.55
N ALA A 178 1.34 -12.51 -12.57
CA ALA A 178 0.03 -13.14 -12.57
C ALA A 178 -0.77 -12.83 -13.83
N GLN A 179 -0.71 -13.80 -14.73
CA GLN A 179 -1.67 -14.03 -15.79
C GLN A 179 -1.70 -15.54 -15.96
N ARG A 180 -2.65 -16.21 -15.31
CA ARG A 180 -3.03 -17.54 -15.78
C ARG A 180 -3.86 -17.32 -17.03
N ARG A 181 -3.27 -17.64 -18.19
CA ARG A 181 -4.04 -17.85 -19.41
C ARG A 181 -4.93 -19.06 -19.14
N THR A 182 -6.24 -18.87 -19.01
CA THR A 182 -7.17 -19.92 -19.41
C THR A 182 -6.99 -20.11 -20.91
N THR A 183 -6.52 -21.30 -21.27
CA THR A 183 -6.58 -21.79 -22.65
C THR A 183 -8.02 -22.17 -22.98
#